data_AF-A0A7S2X3W5-F1
#
_entry.id   AF-A0A7S2X3W5-F1
#
_cell.length_a   1.000
_cell.length_b   1.000
_cell.length_c   1.000
_cell.angle_alpha   90.00
_cell.angle_beta   90.00
_cell.angle_gamma   90.00
#
_symmetry.space_group_name_H-M   'P 1'
#
loop_
_entity.id
_entity.type
_entity.pdbx_description
1 polymer ?
#
loop_
_entity_poly.entity_id
_entity_poly.type
_entity_poly.pdbx_seq_one_letter_code
_entity_poly.pdbx_strand_id
1 'polypeptide(L)'
;RKITRAVAHIKLGKQKCLFLGNLDAKRDWGHARDYVEMMWMMLQQEEPDDYVCATGETHMVREFVELAFRCVDVNITWEGKGIEEVGKDDSGNILVRVDPQYFRPTEVEL
;
A
#
# COMPACT_ATOMS: atom_id res chain seq x y z
N ARG A 1 -7.64 -0.37 1.33
CA ARG A 1 -7.98 -0.58 -0.11
C ARG A 1 -7.85 0.70 -1.00
N LYS A 2 -7.11 1.76 -0.61
CA LYS A 2 -7.02 3.01 -1.42
C LYS A 2 -6.30 2.79 -2.75
N ILE A 3 -5.13 2.14 -2.71
CA ILE A 3 -4.24 1.95 -3.87
C ILE A 3 -4.90 1.07 -4.94
N THR A 4 -5.29 -0.17 -4.61
CA THR A 4 -5.88 -1.10 -5.59
C THR A 4 -7.16 -0.58 -6.25
N ARG A 5 -8.01 0.16 -5.50
CA ARG A 5 -9.20 0.81 -6.08
C ARG A 5 -8.82 1.92 -7.05
N ALA A 6 -7.85 2.76 -6.70
CA ALA A 6 -7.40 3.84 -7.56
C ALA A 6 -6.75 3.30 -8.84
N VAL A 7 -5.91 2.27 -8.75
CA VAL A 7 -5.30 1.61 -9.92
C VAL A 7 -6.38 1.10 -10.89
N ALA A 8 -7.40 0.40 -10.37
CA ALA A 8 -8.51 -0.06 -11.20
C ALA A 8 -9.28 1.11 -11.85
N HIS A 9 -9.52 2.20 -11.12
CA HIS A 9 -10.17 3.39 -11.67
C HIS A 9 -9.33 4.11 -12.71
N ILE A 10 -8.01 4.17 -12.53
CA ILE A 10 -7.07 4.77 -13.48
C ILE A 10 -7.05 3.96 -14.76
N LYS A 11 -6.94 2.63 -14.68
CA LYS A 11 -7.00 1.75 -15.85
C LYS A 11 -8.30 1.89 -16.64
N LEU A 12 -9.42 2.13 -15.94
CA LEU A 12 -10.74 2.36 -16.54
C LEU A 12 -11.00 3.83 -16.95
N GLY A 13 -10.01 4.73 -16.83
CA GLY A 13 -10.15 6.15 -17.18
C GLY A 13 -11.07 6.96 -16.26
N LYS A 14 -11.48 6.42 -15.11
CA LYS A 14 -12.39 7.06 -14.14
C LYS A 14 -11.66 7.97 -13.13
N GLN A 15 -10.35 7.81 -13.02
CA GLN A 15 -9.49 8.59 -12.14
C GLN A 15 -8.19 8.87 -12.88
N LYS A 16 -7.63 10.07 -12.74
CA LYS A 16 -6.38 10.44 -13.43
C LYS A 16 -5.13 10.20 -12.60
N CYS A 17 -5.21 10.40 -11.28
CA CYS A 17 -4.06 10.37 -10.39
C CYS A 17 -4.44 9.82 -9.01
N LEU A 18 -3.53 9.08 -8.38
CA LEU A 18 -3.58 8.60 -7.01
C LEU A 18 -2.68 9.49 -6.13
N PHE A 19 -3.26 10.09 -5.09
CA PHE A 19 -2.51 10.88 -4.11
C PHE A 19 -2.20 10.03 -2.87
N LEU A 20 -0.95 9.99 -2.43
CA LEU A 20 -0.46 9.24 -1.26
C LEU A 20 0.41 10.13 -0.36
N GLY A 21 0.67 9.68 0.87
CA GLY A 21 1.61 10.33 1.79
C GLY A 21 3.02 9.77 1.62
N ASN A 22 3.62 9.31 2.71
CA ASN A 22 4.95 8.71 2.69
C ASN A 22 4.97 7.39 1.90
N LEU A 23 5.71 7.37 0.79
CA LEU A 23 5.89 6.18 -0.07
C LEU A 23 6.88 5.17 0.53
N ASP A 24 7.76 5.61 1.40
CA ASP A 24 8.81 4.79 2.00
C ASP A 24 8.36 4.17 3.34
N ALA A 25 7.13 4.48 3.78
CA ALA A 25 6.52 3.84 4.93
C ALA A 25 6.41 2.32 4.72
N LYS A 26 6.95 1.56 5.68
CA LYS A 26 6.95 0.09 5.66
C LYS A 26 5.78 -0.48 6.45
N ARG A 27 5.15 -1.54 5.93
CA ARG A 27 4.03 -2.23 6.58
C ARG A 27 4.14 -3.73 6.39
N ASP A 28 3.78 -4.47 7.43
CA ASP A 28 3.45 -5.88 7.35
C ASP A 28 1.99 -6.01 6.90
N TRP A 29 1.77 -6.61 5.73
CA TRP A 29 0.44 -6.78 5.14
C TRP A 29 0.15 -8.26 4.90
N GLY A 30 -0.66 -8.85 5.79
CA GLY A 30 -1.25 -10.16 5.60
C GLY A 30 -2.61 -10.15 4.91
N HIS A 31 -3.07 -11.34 4.51
CA HIS A 31 -4.40 -11.51 3.95
C HIS A 31 -5.45 -11.66 5.07
N ALA A 32 -6.54 -10.88 5.00
CA ALA A 32 -7.52 -10.81 6.08
C ALA A 32 -8.17 -12.16 6.44
N ARG A 33 -8.26 -13.09 5.47
CA ARG A 33 -8.79 -14.45 5.70
C ARG A 33 -7.98 -15.21 6.74
N ASP A 34 -6.66 -15.12 6.66
CA ASP A 34 -5.76 -15.89 7.51
C ASP A 34 -5.82 -15.32 8.94
N TYR A 35 -5.99 -14.00 9.04
CA TYR A 35 -6.12 -13.31 10.33
C TYR A 35 -7.43 -13.63 11.04
N VAL A 36 -8.56 -13.74 10.31
CA VAL A 36 -9.83 -14.15 10.94
C VAL A 36 -9.82 -15.63 11.34
N GLU A 37 -9.09 -16.48 10.61
CA GLU A 37 -8.86 -17.87 11.02
C GLU A 37 -8.04 -17.93 12.31
N MET A 38 -6.98 -17.13 12.42
CA MET A 38 -6.21 -17.02 13.66
C MET A 38 -7.06 -16.51 14.84
N MET A 39 -7.92 -15.49 14.63
CA MET A 39 -8.86 -15.05 15.65
C MET A 39 -9.78 -16.19 16.12
N TRP A 40 -10.25 -17.03 15.20
CA TRP A 40 -11.03 -18.20 15.54
C TRP A 40 -10.22 -19.24 16.32
N MET A 41 -8.98 -19.52 15.91
CA MET A 41 -8.08 -20.46 16.59
C MET A 41 -7.76 -20.05 18.03
N MET A 42 -7.58 -18.75 18.30
CA MET A 42 -7.34 -18.23 19.64
C MET A 42 -8.46 -18.60 20.62
N LEU A 43 -9.71 -18.59 20.15
CA LEU A 43 -10.87 -18.96 20.96
C LEU A 43 -10.96 -20.47 21.25
N GLN A 44 -10.15 -21.29 20.57
CA GLN A 44 -10.14 -22.74 20.76
C GLN A 44 -9.06 -23.20 21.76
N GLN A 45 -8.25 -22.28 22.29
CA GLN A 45 -7.20 -22.62 23.26
C GLN A 45 -7.79 -22.93 24.64
N GLU A 46 -7.10 -23.76 25.44
CA GLU A 46 -7.56 -24.12 26.79
C GLU A 46 -7.49 -22.93 27.77
N GLU A 47 -6.45 -22.11 27.65
CA GLU A 47 -6.24 -20.90 28.47
C GLU A 47 -6.23 -19.66 27.57
N PRO A 48 -6.81 -18.53 28.02
CA PRO A 48 -6.78 -17.28 27.27
C PRO A 48 -5.38 -16.66 27.28
N ASP A 49 -4.94 -16.13 26.15
CA ASP A 49 -3.65 -15.44 26.02
C ASP A 49 -3.67 -14.37 24.91
N ASP A 50 -2.63 -13.55 24.87
CA ASP A 50 -2.42 -12.48 23.89
C ASP A 50 -1.46 -12.93 22.77
N TYR A 51 -1.85 -12.71 21.51
CA TYR A 51 -1.08 -13.14 20.34
C TYR A 51 -0.75 -11.97 19.41
N VAL A 52 0.51 -11.87 18.98
CA VAL A 52 0.90 -11.00 17.86
C VAL A 52 0.68 -11.74 16.54
N CYS A 53 -0.09 -11.11 15.66
CA CYS A 53 -0.51 -11.67 14.37
C CYS A 53 0.10 -10.85 13.22
N ALA A 54 1.11 -11.39 12.57
CA ALA A 54 1.92 -10.70 11.56
C ALA A 54 2.48 -11.71 10.55
N THR A 55 2.79 -11.28 9.33
CA THR A 55 3.54 -12.13 8.39
C THR A 55 5.02 -12.21 8.75
N GLY A 56 5.54 -11.20 9.47
CA GLY A 56 6.95 -11.03 9.76
C GLY A 56 7.73 -10.35 8.64
N GLU A 57 7.06 -10.00 7.53
CA GLU A 57 7.67 -9.38 6.34
C GLU A 57 7.09 -7.99 6.12
N THR A 58 7.96 -7.00 5.90
CA THR A 58 7.53 -5.61 5.66
C THR A 58 7.81 -5.18 4.24
N HIS A 59 6.86 -4.44 3.67
CA HIS A 59 6.94 -3.87 2.33
C HIS A 59 6.70 -2.37 2.36
N MET A 60 7.35 -1.64 1.46
CA MET A 60 7.12 -0.20 1.31
C MET A 60 5.79 0.07 0.61
N VAL A 61 5.16 1.20 0.92
CA VAL A 61 3.99 1.69 0.17
C VAL A 61 4.31 1.81 -1.33
N ARG A 62 5.52 2.27 -1.67
CA ARG A 62 6.06 2.33 -3.03
C ARG A 62 5.98 0.99 -3.75
N GLU A 63 6.51 -0.07 -3.14
CA GLU A 63 6.51 -1.42 -3.70
C GLU A 63 5.08 -1.91 -3.95
N PHE A 64 4.16 -1.62 -3.01
CA PHE A 64 2.76 -1.99 -3.15
C PHE A 64 2.08 -1.26 -4.32
N VAL A 65 2.41 0.01 -4.54
CA VAL A 65 1.92 0.77 -5.71
C VAL A 65 2.43 0.15 -7.01
N GLU A 66 3.73 -0.14 -7.09
CA GLU A 66 4.36 -0.75 -8.27
C GLU A 66 3.76 -2.13 -8.58
N LEU A 67 3.57 -2.98 -7.56
CA LEU A 67 2.92 -4.28 -7.72
C LEU A 67 1.48 -4.13 -8.20
N ALA A 68 0.72 -3.20 -7.61
CA ALA A 68 -0.67 -2.99 -8.00
C ALA A 68 -0.81 -2.52 -9.46
N PHE A 69 0.04 -1.61 -9.93
CA PHE A 69 0.05 -1.16 -11.33
C PHE A 69 0.53 -2.26 -12.29
N ARG A 70 1.52 -3.07 -11.88
CA ARG A 70 1.96 -4.24 -12.68
C ARG A 70 0.85 -5.25 -12.92
N CYS A 71 -0.08 -5.43 -11.98
CA CYS A 71 -1.26 -6.29 -12.17
C CYS A 71 -2.21 -5.81 -13.29
N VAL A 72 -2.05 -4.59 -13.80
CA VAL A 72 -2.83 -4.04 -14.92
C VAL A 72 -1.92 -3.61 -16.09
N ASP A 73 -0.74 -4.21 -16.18
CA ASP A 73 0.27 -4.01 -17.24
C ASP A 73 0.73 -2.55 -17.36
N VAL A 74 0.94 -1.87 -16.22
CA VAL A 74 1.49 -0.52 -16.16
C VAL A 74 2.74 -0.53 -15.30
N ASN A 75 3.86 -0.08 -15.86
CA ASN A 75 5.08 0.18 -15.10
C ASN A 75 5.06 1.61 -14.57
N ILE A 76 5.55 1.79 -13.34
CA ILE A 76 5.71 3.10 -12.73
C ILE A 76 7.20 3.45 -12.71
N THR A 77 7.53 4.61 -13.28
CA THR A 77 8.85 5.24 -13.13
C THR A 77 8.72 6.43 -12.18
N TRP A 78 9.58 6.47 -11.16
CA TRP A 78 9.60 7.53 -10.16
C TRP A 78 10.53 8.67 -10.57
N GLU A 79 10.08 9.90 -10.39
CA GLU A 79 10.85 11.11 -10.66
C GLU A 79 10.59 12.15 -9.58
N GLY A 80 11.62 12.91 -9.20
CA GLY A 80 11.55 13.87 -8.09
C GLY A 80 11.93 13.23 -6.76
N LYS A 81 11.70 13.97 -5.66
CA LYS A 81 11.98 13.52 -4.28
C LYS A 81 11.02 14.17 -3.30
N GLY A 82 10.72 13.46 -2.21
CA GLY A 82 9.85 13.96 -1.14
C GLY A 82 8.47 14.32 -1.67
N ILE A 83 7.99 15.53 -1.35
CA ILE A 83 6.66 15.99 -1.77
C ILE A 83 6.52 16.23 -3.27
N GLU A 84 7.63 16.47 -3.97
CA GLU A 84 7.66 16.67 -5.42
C GLU A 84 7.83 15.35 -6.19
N GLU A 85 7.90 14.22 -5.47
CA GLU A 85 8.01 12.92 -6.10
C GLU A 85 6.70 12.49 -6.77
N VAL A 86 6.83 12.00 -8.00
CA VAL A 86 5.71 11.54 -8.83
C VAL A 86 6.00 10.17 -9.45
N GLY A 87 4.96 9.37 -9.61
CA GLY A 87 5.00 8.12 -10.36
C GLY A 87 4.37 8.32 -11.74
N LYS A 88 5.14 8.03 -12.80
CA LYS A 88 4.73 8.18 -14.20
C LYS A 88 4.61 6.82 -14.89
N ASP A 89 3.69 6.71 -15.85
CA ASP A 89 3.68 5.58 -16.78
C ASP A 89 4.68 5.76 -17.93
N ASP A 90 4.80 4.75 -18.79
CA ASP A 90 5.69 4.75 -19.96
C ASP A 90 5.33 5.83 -21.00
N SER A 91 4.11 6.39 -20.94
CA SER A 91 3.67 7.51 -21.78
C SER A 91 3.95 8.88 -21.14
N GLY A 92 4.53 8.91 -19.95
CA GLY A 92 4.83 10.13 -19.19
C GLY A 92 3.64 10.70 -18.40
N ASN A 93 2.50 10.02 -18.35
CA ASN A 93 1.36 10.47 -17.56
C ASN A 93 1.66 10.30 -16.07
N ILE A 94 1.42 11.35 -15.29
CA ILE A 94 1.57 11.27 -13.82
C ILE A 94 0.35 10.54 -13.24
N LEU A 95 0.57 9.32 -12.77
CA LEU A 95 -0.46 8.46 -12.18
C LEU A 95 -0.46 8.49 -10.65
N VAL A 96 0.66 8.87 -10.04
CA VAL A 96 0.82 8.93 -8.58
C VAL A 96 1.50 10.24 -8.19
N ARG A 97 1.00 10.87 -7.13
CA ARG A 97 1.59 12.07 -6.51
C ARG A 97 1.69 11.92 -5.00
N VAL A 98 2.75 12.46 -4.42
CA VAL A 98 2.86 12.65 -2.99
C VAL A 98 2.08 13.91 -2.59
N ASP A 99 1.30 13.82 -1.52
CA ASP A 99 0.51 14.91 -0.98
C ASP A 99 0.68 14.95 0.56
N PRO A 100 1.20 16.07 1.10
CA PRO A 100 1.44 16.27 2.53
C PRO A 100 0.24 15.98 3.42
N GLN A 101 -0.99 16.17 2.94
CA GLN A 101 -2.20 15.93 3.73
C GLN A 101 -2.40 14.46 4.10
N TYR A 102 -1.74 13.53 3.39
CA TYR A 102 -1.83 12.10 3.66
C TYR A 102 -0.69 11.55 4.52
N PHE A 103 0.26 12.38 4.96
CA PHE A 103 1.30 11.96 5.89
C PHE A 103 0.67 11.68 7.26
N ARG A 104 1.05 10.55 7.86
CA ARG A 104 0.54 10.17 9.17
C ARG A 104 1.56 10.53 10.24
N PRO A 105 1.15 11.12 11.39
CA PRO A 105 2.06 11.43 12.49
C PRO A 105 2.81 10.20 13.04
N THR A 106 2.23 9.01 12.85
CA THR A 106 2.76 7.73 13.33
C THR A 106 3.60 6.97 12.29
N GLU A 107 3.90 7.57 11.14
CA GLU A 107 4.90 7.07 10.21
C GLU A 107 6.30 7.37 10.74
N VAL A 108 6.73 6.60 11.74
CA VAL A 108 8.08 6.64 12.31
C VAL A 108 9.03 5.86 11.38
N GLU A 109 10.28 6.31 11.26
CA GLU A 109 11.35 5.48 10.67
C GLU A 109 11.50 4.22 11.54
N LEU A 110 11.22 3.05 10.95
CA LEU A 110 11.52 1.73 11.51
C LEU A 110 13.00 1.40 11.27
#